data_AF-A0A935RNR6-F1
#
_entry.id   AF-A0A935RNR6-F1
#
_cell.length_a   1.000
_cell.length_b   1.000
_cell.length_c   1.000
_cell.angle_alpha   90.00
_cell.angle_beta   90.00
_cell.angle_gamma   90.00
#
_symmetry.space_group_name_H-M   'P 1'
#
loop_
_entity.id
_entity.type
_entity.pdbx_description
1 polymer ?
#
loop_
_entity_poly.entity_id
_entity_poly.type
_entity_poly.pdbx_seq_one_letter_code
_entity_poly.pdbx_strand_id
1 'polypeptide(L)'
;MKKTSKYLAMAFCFFLLCGNMFAQTTEFSYQGSLKDGANPATGNYDFEFALFDSVAAGGQIGSTLTRSTVAVAGGVFTVSLDFGAAQFPGANRFLEIRVRTAGGGAFTPLAPRQQVNSSPYSVKSLTAANAVNTLQLGGVAAGQYVVTTDPRLTNDRPPTAGSANYVQNTTSPQASSNFNVSGTGSANIFNAGTQFNIGGSRVLSVPATDNTFVGLGIGQSNTGIRNAFFGTSAGAMNTTGGANSFFGWRAGQGNLGGLNNSYFGAEAGTSNFSANGNSFFGKAAGFQNGGSNNTFIGINAGALNGLSGNNTFVGAFAGSGSTGLNNSFFGRDAGESNTGNGNTFVGVVAGSYNISGSENSFFGQDSGSTNTTGSHNTLVGVLADVEVDNLTYATAVGSNAVVTASSRIQLGRDGSDTVRIGTLAGATANSLCITNNNVLAACSSSSRYKENIRPFTGSLNLVNQMRPVTFDWKGRAEPDLGLVADDVAEIDPLLVTYDREGKIQGIKYDRIGVVLINAVKEQQAQISGQHKQISSQQSQIEAQDAKIKSLEMQVEAFKALVCSQNPSAEVCRARN
;
A
#
# COMPACT_ATOMS: atom_id res chain seq x y z
N MET A 1 -1.42 -64.19 39.73
CA MET A 1 -1.30 -65.61 39.34
C MET A 1 -0.53 -65.68 38.01
N LYS A 2 0.81 -65.73 38.04
CA LYS A 2 1.67 -66.94 37.97
C LYS A 2 1.44 -67.82 36.73
N LYS A 3 2.26 -67.62 35.71
CA LYS A 3 2.70 -68.51 34.60
C LYS A 3 3.61 -67.62 33.74
N THR A 4 4.89 -67.87 33.50
CA THR A 4 5.54 -69.11 33.07
C THR A 4 7.03 -69.08 33.45
N SER A 5 7.41 -69.96 34.37
CA SER A 5 8.79 -70.45 34.57
C SER A 5 8.90 -71.76 33.78
N LYS A 6 9.92 -71.89 32.92
CA LYS A 6 10.54 -73.13 32.38
C LYS A 6 11.25 -72.86 31.03
N TYR A 7 12.33 -72.08 31.03
CA TYR A 7 13.34 -72.09 29.95
C TYR A 7 14.72 -71.70 30.51
N LEU A 8 15.13 -72.28 31.65
CA LEU A 8 16.44 -72.03 32.26
C LEU A 8 17.24 -73.31 32.52
N ALA A 9 16.93 -74.42 31.85
CA ALA A 9 17.61 -75.70 32.09
C ALA A 9 17.69 -76.60 30.85
N MET A 10 17.99 -76.04 29.67
CA MET A 10 18.32 -76.87 28.50
C MET A 10 19.06 -76.10 27.39
N ALA A 11 20.06 -75.30 27.77
CA ALA A 11 21.04 -74.70 26.85
C ALA A 11 22.47 -74.86 27.38
N PHE A 12 22.74 -75.98 28.07
CA PHE A 12 24.03 -76.29 28.70
C PHE A 12 24.48 -77.73 28.39
N CYS A 13 24.25 -78.20 27.15
CA CYS A 13 24.56 -79.58 26.75
C CYS A 13 25.10 -79.72 25.32
N PHE A 14 25.81 -78.72 24.79
CA PHE A 14 26.48 -78.86 23.48
C PHE A 14 27.82 -78.12 23.38
N PHE A 15 28.64 -78.20 24.42
CA PHE A 15 30.06 -77.85 24.36
C PHE A 15 30.82 -78.66 25.42
N LEU A 16 30.90 -79.98 25.24
CA LEU A 16 31.84 -80.85 25.96
C LEU A 16 31.84 -82.21 25.27
N LEU A 17 32.77 -82.37 24.33
CA LEU A 17 33.54 -83.59 24.02
C LEU A 17 34.35 -83.30 22.75
N CYS A 18 35.25 -82.31 22.86
CA CYS A 18 36.40 -82.24 21.95
C CYS A 18 37.26 -83.47 22.25
N GLY A 19 37.29 -84.43 21.34
CA GLY A 19 38.24 -85.53 21.40
C GLY A 19 39.66 -84.96 21.35
N ASN A 20 40.42 -85.22 22.41
CA ASN A 20 41.81 -84.79 22.53
C ASN A 20 42.65 -85.40 21.41
N MET A 21 43.43 -84.57 20.72
CA MET A 21 44.59 -85.02 19.95
C MET A 21 45.58 -85.67 20.91
N PHE A 22 46.08 -86.86 20.57
CA PHE A 22 47.11 -87.53 21.35
C PHE A 22 48.42 -86.75 21.24
N ALA A 23 48.91 -86.26 22.38
CA ALA A 23 50.25 -85.73 22.51
C ALA A 23 51.27 -86.85 22.20
N GLN A 24 52.31 -86.51 21.44
CA GLN A 24 53.44 -87.41 21.19
C GLN A 24 54.08 -87.82 22.51
N THR A 25 54.49 -89.09 22.61
CA THR A 25 55.02 -89.70 23.84
C THR A 25 56.35 -89.07 24.27
N THR A 26 56.77 -89.29 25.51
CA THR A 26 58.01 -88.74 26.09
C THR A 26 59.29 -89.48 25.65
N GLU A 27 59.12 -90.46 24.76
CA GLU A 27 60.18 -91.29 24.20
C GLU A 27 60.93 -90.57 23.08
N PHE A 28 62.26 -90.64 23.11
CA PHE A 28 63.14 -90.13 22.06
C PHE A 28 64.16 -91.19 21.63
N SER A 29 64.58 -91.14 20.37
CA SER A 29 65.64 -92.01 19.85
C SER A 29 67.03 -91.43 20.14
N TYR A 30 67.92 -92.25 20.68
CA TYR A 30 69.34 -91.95 20.87
C TYR A 30 70.17 -92.78 19.92
N GLN A 31 71.05 -92.12 19.14
CA GLN A 31 72.04 -92.76 18.28
C GLN A 31 73.42 -92.54 18.84
N GLY A 32 74.15 -93.62 19.09
CA GLY A 32 75.48 -93.59 19.68
C GLY A 32 76.51 -94.31 18.82
N SER A 33 77.78 -93.97 19.02
CA SER A 33 78.90 -94.73 18.45
C SER A 33 79.74 -95.38 19.55
N LEU A 34 79.95 -96.69 19.45
CA LEU A 34 80.73 -97.50 20.38
C LEU A 34 82.00 -98.03 19.69
N LYS A 35 83.13 -97.88 20.37
CA LYS A 35 84.40 -98.52 19.99
C LYS A 35 84.77 -99.56 21.03
N ASP A 36 85.31 -100.68 20.58
CA ASP A 36 86.00 -101.65 21.41
C ASP A 36 87.51 -101.47 21.19
N GLY A 37 88.17 -100.87 22.18
CA GLY A 37 89.52 -100.32 22.01
C GLY A 37 89.55 -99.25 20.92
N ALA A 38 90.42 -99.42 19.92
CA ALA A 38 90.56 -98.49 18.78
C ALA A 38 89.60 -98.80 17.62
N ASN A 39 88.94 -99.96 17.62
CA ASN A 39 88.13 -100.44 16.50
C ASN A 39 86.63 -100.19 16.75
N PRO A 40 85.82 -99.92 15.70
CA PRO A 40 84.37 -99.84 15.84
C PRO A 40 83.79 -101.17 16.32
N ALA A 41 82.98 -101.15 17.38
CA ALA A 41 82.39 -102.36 17.94
C ALA A 41 81.33 -102.96 16.99
N THR A 42 81.30 -104.28 16.83
CA THR A 42 80.26 -104.97 16.05
C THR A 42 79.80 -106.23 16.78
N GLY A 43 78.48 -106.36 16.98
CA GLY A 43 77.87 -107.45 17.76
C GLY A 43 76.70 -106.96 18.61
N ASN A 44 76.15 -107.84 19.45
CA ASN A 44 75.06 -107.49 20.37
C ASN A 44 75.63 -107.07 21.74
N TYR A 45 75.15 -105.95 22.26
CA TYR A 45 75.56 -105.38 23.55
C TYR A 45 74.35 -105.09 24.42
N ASP A 46 74.50 -105.20 25.74
CA ASP A 46 73.52 -104.65 26.67
C ASP A 46 73.97 -103.24 27.05
N PHE A 47 73.02 -102.31 27.11
CA PHE A 47 73.25 -100.93 27.53
C PHE A 47 72.37 -100.55 28.72
N GLU A 48 72.93 -99.78 29.64
CA GLU A 48 72.20 -99.03 30.66
C GLU A 48 72.35 -97.54 30.41
N PHE A 49 71.24 -96.81 30.54
CA PHE A 49 71.17 -95.37 30.39
C PHE A 49 70.61 -94.76 31.66
N ALA A 50 71.36 -93.85 32.28
CA ALA A 50 70.94 -93.13 33.47
C ALA A 50 71.08 -91.62 33.26
N LEU A 51 70.08 -90.85 33.68
CA LEU A 51 70.08 -89.40 33.60
C LEU A 51 70.74 -88.80 34.84
N PHE A 52 71.52 -87.74 34.68
CA PHE A 52 72.17 -87.02 35.78
C PHE A 52 72.02 -85.52 35.61
N ASP A 53 72.13 -84.77 36.71
CA ASP A 53 72.07 -83.31 36.73
C ASP A 53 73.43 -82.63 36.46
N SER A 54 74.53 -83.38 36.45
CA SER A 54 75.88 -82.89 36.16
C SER A 54 76.76 -83.92 35.45
N VAL A 55 77.78 -83.42 34.74
CA VAL A 55 78.67 -84.19 33.84
C VAL A 55 79.59 -85.18 34.56
N ALA A 56 79.96 -84.95 35.84
CA ALA A 56 80.97 -85.76 36.55
C ALA A 56 80.60 -86.21 37.98
N ALA A 57 79.95 -85.37 38.80
CA ALA A 57 79.67 -85.67 40.23
C ALA A 57 78.19 -85.51 40.64
N GLY A 58 77.29 -85.37 39.66
CA GLY A 58 75.87 -85.10 39.87
C GLY A 58 75.05 -86.27 40.44
N GLY A 59 73.84 -85.95 40.92
CA GLY A 59 72.85 -86.93 41.35
C GLY A 59 72.08 -87.53 40.16
N GLN A 60 71.69 -88.80 40.27
CA GLN A 60 70.88 -89.46 39.25
C GLN A 60 69.44 -88.91 39.28
N ILE A 61 68.89 -88.61 38.11
CA ILE A 61 67.54 -88.11 37.90
C ILE A 61 66.71 -89.19 37.20
N GLY A 62 65.70 -89.71 37.90
CA GLY A 62 64.86 -90.79 37.40
C GLY A 62 65.50 -92.18 37.45
N SER A 63 64.81 -93.18 36.90
CA SER A 63 65.26 -94.56 36.86
C SER A 63 66.29 -94.81 35.75
N THR A 64 67.13 -95.82 35.94
CA THR A 64 68.00 -96.34 34.87
C THR A 64 67.17 -97.12 33.85
N LEU A 65 67.41 -96.89 32.57
CA LEU A 65 66.80 -97.65 31.48
C LEU A 65 67.79 -98.69 30.95
N THR A 66 67.42 -99.96 31.05
CA THR A 66 68.20 -101.06 30.48
C THR A 66 67.67 -101.41 29.09
N ARG A 67 68.58 -101.62 28.14
CA ARG A 67 68.30 -102.11 26.78
C ARG A 67 69.21 -103.30 26.52
N SER A 68 68.64 -104.48 26.54
CA SER A 68 69.39 -105.73 26.32
C SER A 68 69.45 -106.09 24.85
N THR A 69 70.52 -106.77 24.42
CA THR A 69 70.68 -107.30 23.06
C THR A 69 70.55 -106.24 21.97
N VAL A 70 71.11 -105.04 22.19
CA VAL A 70 71.16 -103.97 21.19
C VAL A 70 72.21 -104.33 20.14
N ALA A 71 71.80 -104.42 18.89
CA ALA A 71 72.71 -104.64 17.77
C ALA A 71 73.56 -103.38 17.53
N VAL A 72 74.88 -103.53 17.61
CA VAL A 72 75.87 -102.52 17.25
C VAL A 72 76.53 -102.98 15.95
N ALA A 73 76.48 -102.16 14.90
CA ALA A 73 77.05 -102.48 13.60
C ALA A 73 77.99 -101.36 13.14
N GLY A 74 79.24 -101.70 12.83
CA GLY A 74 80.25 -100.71 12.42
C GLY A 74 80.47 -99.63 13.48
N GLY A 75 80.28 -99.97 14.76
CA GLY A 75 80.37 -99.07 15.89
C GLY A 75 79.20 -98.12 16.05
N VAL A 76 78.05 -98.31 15.40
CA VAL A 76 76.85 -97.45 15.56
C VAL A 76 75.69 -98.26 16.11
N PHE A 77 74.90 -97.66 16.99
CA PHE A 77 73.66 -98.23 17.52
C PHE A 77 72.58 -97.15 17.67
N THR A 78 71.33 -97.59 17.68
CA THR A 78 70.16 -96.73 17.96
C THR A 78 69.28 -97.40 19.00
N VAL A 79 68.83 -96.64 19.99
CA VAL A 79 67.87 -97.10 21.02
C VAL A 79 66.81 -96.04 21.25
N SER A 80 65.62 -96.46 21.69
CA SER A 80 64.60 -95.53 22.17
C SER A 80 64.62 -95.44 23.70
N LEU A 81 64.65 -94.22 24.21
CA LEU A 81 64.77 -93.88 25.63
C LEU A 81 63.57 -93.04 26.04
N ASP A 82 62.94 -93.41 27.15
CA ASP A 82 61.84 -92.65 27.77
C ASP A 82 62.06 -92.60 29.29
N PHE A 83 62.45 -91.43 29.80
CA PHE A 83 62.61 -91.18 31.23
C PHE A 83 61.36 -90.54 31.86
N GLY A 84 60.33 -90.24 31.06
CA GLY A 84 59.12 -89.52 31.46
C GLY A 84 59.29 -88.00 31.49
N ALA A 85 58.19 -87.26 31.21
CA ALA A 85 58.19 -85.80 31.11
C ALA A 85 58.70 -85.08 32.36
N ALA A 86 58.44 -85.64 33.55
CA ALA A 86 58.78 -85.02 34.83
C ALA A 86 60.29 -84.81 35.01
N GLN A 87 61.13 -85.59 34.31
CA GLN A 87 62.58 -85.53 34.46
C GLN A 87 63.24 -84.42 33.61
N PHE A 88 62.47 -83.78 32.73
CA PHE A 88 62.92 -82.70 31.84
C PHE A 88 62.19 -81.36 32.11
N PRO A 89 62.33 -80.74 33.30
CA PRO A 89 61.69 -79.47 33.62
C PRO A 89 62.35 -78.24 32.97
N GLY A 90 63.30 -78.42 32.05
CA GLY A 90 64.04 -77.35 31.36
C GLY A 90 65.46 -77.10 31.84
N ALA A 91 65.91 -77.73 32.93
CA ALA A 91 67.32 -77.70 33.35
C ALA A 91 68.16 -78.74 32.57
N ASN A 92 69.48 -78.50 32.45
CA ASN A 92 70.40 -79.41 31.75
C ASN A 92 70.37 -80.83 32.33
N ARG A 93 70.48 -81.83 31.46
CA ARG A 93 70.55 -83.25 31.80
C ARG A 93 71.70 -83.93 31.08
N PHE A 94 72.36 -84.86 31.74
CA PHE A 94 73.53 -85.59 31.23
C PHE A 94 73.27 -87.09 31.25
N LEU A 95 73.43 -87.75 30.12
CA LEU A 95 73.22 -89.18 29.94
C LEU A 95 74.52 -89.93 30.24
N GLU A 96 74.49 -90.78 31.25
CA GLU A 96 75.53 -91.79 31.49
C GLU A 96 75.14 -93.06 30.77
N ILE A 97 76.09 -93.60 30.00
CA ILE A 97 75.90 -94.84 29.23
C ILE A 97 76.84 -95.87 29.81
N ARG A 98 76.32 -97.03 30.17
CA ARG A 98 77.11 -98.18 30.61
C ARG A 98 76.87 -99.33 29.64
N VAL A 99 77.92 -100.04 29.27
CA VAL A 99 77.85 -101.06 28.22
C VAL A 99 78.57 -102.33 28.64
N ARG A 100 78.10 -103.47 28.13
CA ARG A 100 78.75 -104.78 28.19
C ARG A 100 78.37 -105.61 26.98
N THR A 101 79.12 -106.66 26.67
CA THR A 101 78.71 -107.66 25.67
C THR A 101 77.40 -108.34 26.10
N ALA A 102 76.46 -108.57 25.18
CA ALA A 102 75.13 -109.09 25.53
C ALA A 102 75.22 -110.39 26.34
N GLY A 103 74.56 -110.41 27.50
CA GLY A 103 74.52 -111.58 28.39
C GLY A 103 75.81 -111.89 29.18
N GLY A 104 76.86 -111.06 29.10
CA GLY A 104 78.13 -111.27 29.82
C GLY A 104 78.51 -110.11 30.77
N GLY A 105 79.26 -110.41 31.85
CA GLY A 105 80.01 -109.43 32.67
C GLY A 105 79.24 -108.30 33.40
N ALA A 106 79.99 -107.46 34.11
CA ALA A 106 79.50 -106.22 34.71
C ALA A 106 79.50 -105.06 33.68
N PHE A 107 78.59 -104.10 33.83
CA PHE A 107 78.52 -102.92 32.95
C PHE A 107 79.71 -102.00 33.16
N THR A 108 80.33 -101.55 32.06
CA THR A 108 81.42 -100.57 32.07
C THR A 108 80.87 -99.18 31.72
N PRO A 109 81.05 -98.15 32.57
CA PRO A 109 80.61 -96.79 32.27
C PRO A 109 81.49 -96.13 31.21
N LEU A 110 80.86 -95.47 30.25
CA LEU A 110 81.53 -94.67 29.22
C LEU A 110 81.57 -93.21 29.68
N ALA A 111 82.78 -92.70 29.97
CA ALA A 111 83.00 -91.31 30.36
C ALA A 111 83.52 -90.47 29.17
N PRO A 112 83.19 -89.18 29.08
CA PRO A 112 82.31 -88.40 29.96
C PRO A 112 80.80 -88.58 29.63
N ARG A 113 79.92 -88.23 30.57
CA ARG A 113 78.46 -88.19 30.35
C ARG A 113 78.11 -87.18 29.26
N GLN A 114 77.11 -87.48 28.45
CA GLN A 114 76.73 -86.61 27.32
C GLN A 114 75.51 -85.75 27.65
N GLN A 115 75.58 -84.43 27.41
CA GLN A 115 74.44 -83.56 27.62
C GLN A 115 73.30 -83.87 26.63
N VAL A 116 72.07 -84.02 27.15
CA VAL A 116 70.85 -84.16 26.35
C VAL A 116 70.36 -82.75 26.01
N ASN A 117 70.55 -82.35 24.75
CA ASN A 117 70.06 -81.05 24.27
C ASN A 117 68.57 -81.14 23.94
N SER A 118 67.78 -80.17 24.42
CA SER A 118 66.38 -80.06 24.01
C SER A 118 66.31 -79.78 22.50
N SER A 119 65.61 -80.64 21.75
CA SER A 119 65.29 -80.31 20.36
C SER A 119 64.32 -79.12 20.32
N PRO A 120 64.33 -78.26 19.27
CA PRO A 120 63.72 -76.93 19.32
C PRO A 120 62.18 -76.89 19.33
N TYR A 121 61.48 -78.02 19.43
CA TYR A 121 60.02 -78.03 19.44
C TYR A 121 59.45 -78.37 20.83
N SER A 122 58.71 -77.37 21.34
CA SER A 122 57.68 -77.40 22.39
C SER A 122 58.02 -77.32 23.88
N VAL A 123 59.10 -76.64 24.29
CA VAL A 123 59.13 -76.00 25.64
C VAL A 123 58.41 -74.63 25.63
N LYS A 124 58.14 -74.06 24.45
CA LYS A 124 57.48 -72.75 24.30
C LYS A 124 55.94 -72.76 24.18
N SER A 125 55.28 -73.83 24.64
CA SER A 125 53.80 -73.89 24.71
C SER A 125 53.25 -73.57 26.11
N LEU A 126 54.06 -73.69 27.17
CA LEU A 126 53.59 -73.44 28.55
C LEU A 126 53.52 -71.94 28.95
N THR A 127 53.97 -71.02 28.08
CA THR A 127 53.88 -69.56 28.28
C THR A 127 52.97 -68.85 27.27
N ALA A 128 52.16 -69.58 26.49
CA ALA A 128 51.10 -69.02 25.66
C ALA A 128 49.86 -68.58 26.48
N ALA A 129 50.07 -68.13 27.73
CA ALA A 129 49.05 -67.57 28.61
C ALA A 129 48.57 -66.16 28.19
N ASN A 130 49.02 -65.64 27.04
CA ASN A 130 48.63 -64.32 26.51
C ASN A 130 48.06 -64.36 25.08
N ALA A 131 47.41 -65.45 24.67
CA ALA A 131 46.38 -65.38 23.62
C ALA A 131 45.01 -65.32 24.28
N VAL A 132 44.78 -64.26 25.06
CA VAL A 132 43.48 -63.97 25.68
C VAL A 132 42.54 -63.43 24.60
N ASN A 133 41.71 -64.36 24.11
CA ASN A 133 40.37 -64.21 23.55
C ASN A 133 40.16 -63.64 22.13
N THR A 134 39.34 -64.36 21.36
CA THR A 134 38.59 -63.91 20.18
C THR A 134 37.40 -62.99 20.56
N LEU A 135 37.49 -62.32 21.71
CA LEU A 135 36.46 -61.45 22.27
C LEU A 135 36.97 -60.01 22.43
N GLN A 136 38.20 -59.68 22.02
CA GLN A 136 38.76 -58.34 22.17
C GLN A 136 39.51 -57.88 20.91
N LEU A 137 39.22 -56.65 20.46
CA LEU A 137 40.01 -55.95 19.42
C LEU A 137 40.78 -54.81 20.10
N GLY A 138 42.10 -54.90 20.17
CA GLY A 138 42.92 -53.92 20.90
C GLY A 138 42.78 -53.95 22.43
N GLY A 139 42.41 -55.10 23.01
CA GLY A 139 42.21 -55.27 24.47
C GLY A 139 40.84 -54.83 25.00
N VAL A 140 39.91 -54.46 24.11
CA VAL A 140 38.55 -54.00 24.45
C VAL A 140 37.53 -55.08 24.08
N ALA A 141 36.66 -55.47 25.03
CA ALA A 141 35.73 -56.59 24.85
C ALA A 141 34.69 -56.33 23.75
N ALA A 142 34.28 -57.35 22.98
CA ALA A 142 33.29 -57.25 21.91
C ALA A 142 31.93 -56.73 22.43
N GLY A 143 31.59 -57.05 23.68
CA GLY A 143 30.44 -56.48 24.39
C GLY A 143 30.58 -55.02 24.82
N GLN A 144 31.71 -54.36 24.56
CA GLN A 144 31.91 -52.91 24.74
C GLN A 144 31.77 -52.12 23.43
N TYR A 145 31.67 -52.80 22.29
CA TYR A 145 31.38 -52.16 20.99
C TYR A 145 29.88 -52.15 20.66
N VAL A 146 29.08 -53.00 21.31
CA VAL A 146 27.62 -52.94 21.29
C VAL A 146 27.10 -53.19 22.71
N VAL A 147 26.99 -52.11 23.49
CA VAL A 147 26.29 -52.11 24.78
C VAL A 147 25.11 -51.18 24.64
N THR A 148 23.91 -51.67 24.92
CA THR A 148 22.69 -50.85 25.08
C THR A 148 22.80 -49.86 26.26
N THR A 149 23.95 -49.82 26.94
CA THR A 149 24.26 -48.98 28.09
C THR A 149 25.55 -48.16 27.93
N ASP A 150 26.16 -48.08 26.73
CA ASP A 150 27.26 -47.13 26.49
C ASP A 150 26.76 -45.69 26.76
N PRO A 151 27.42 -44.88 27.61
CA PRO A 151 27.02 -43.48 27.85
C PRO A 151 27.04 -42.59 26.60
N ARG A 152 27.81 -42.98 25.57
CA ARG A 152 27.81 -42.38 24.22
C ARG A 152 26.68 -42.95 23.33
N LEU A 153 26.13 -44.11 23.69
CA LEU A 153 24.85 -44.66 23.22
C LEU A 153 23.74 -44.45 24.27
N THR A 154 23.66 -43.25 24.86
CA THR A 154 22.51 -42.83 25.68
C THR A 154 21.17 -42.75 24.92
N ASN A 155 21.12 -43.32 23.70
CA ASN A 155 19.90 -43.58 22.95
C ASN A 155 19.41 -45.03 23.09
N ASP A 156 19.58 -45.66 24.26
CA ASP A 156 18.61 -46.67 24.71
C ASP A 156 17.47 -45.99 25.48
N ARG A 157 16.98 -44.86 24.94
CA ARG A 157 15.69 -44.34 25.36
C ARG A 157 14.70 -44.69 24.27
N PRO A 158 13.65 -45.48 24.56
CA PRO A 158 12.50 -45.40 23.71
C PRO A 158 12.18 -43.92 23.58
N PRO A 159 11.81 -43.48 22.39
CA PRO A 159 10.79 -42.46 22.35
C PRO A 159 9.60 -43.10 23.04
N THR A 160 9.37 -42.79 24.31
CA THR A 160 7.97 -42.69 24.68
C THR A 160 7.39 -41.65 23.71
N ALA A 161 6.32 -42.03 23.01
CA ALA A 161 5.57 -41.08 22.18
C ALA A 161 5.37 -39.78 22.99
N GLY A 162 5.89 -38.66 22.49
CA GLY A 162 5.88 -37.37 23.20
C GLY A 162 7.16 -36.94 23.94
N SER A 163 8.32 -37.62 23.82
CA SER A 163 9.58 -37.10 24.40
C SER A 163 10.10 -35.86 23.65
N ALA A 164 10.65 -34.88 24.38
CA ALA A 164 11.19 -33.63 23.82
C ALA A 164 12.56 -33.75 23.11
N ASN A 165 13.24 -34.90 23.23
CA ASN A 165 14.64 -35.06 22.83
C ASN A 165 14.82 -35.38 21.33
N TYR A 166 13.76 -35.74 20.61
CA TYR A 166 13.81 -35.86 19.15
C TYR A 166 12.40 -35.84 18.53
N VAL A 167 12.30 -35.34 17.29
CA VAL A 167 11.04 -35.27 16.53
C VAL A 167 10.72 -36.62 15.89
N GLN A 168 9.59 -37.22 16.25
CA GLN A 168 9.04 -38.46 15.69
C GLN A 168 8.26 -38.17 14.41
N ASN A 169 8.47 -38.98 13.38
CA ASN A 169 7.61 -38.97 12.19
C ASN A 169 6.34 -39.78 12.48
N THR A 170 5.39 -39.19 13.20
CA THR A 170 4.07 -39.76 13.49
C THR A 170 2.97 -38.82 13.00
N THR A 171 1.73 -39.30 12.96
CA THR A 171 0.56 -38.50 12.56
C THR A 171 0.02 -37.59 13.66
N SER A 172 0.53 -37.72 14.90
CA SER A 172 0.05 -36.97 16.07
C SER A 172 1.10 -35.94 16.51
N PRO A 173 0.75 -34.65 16.70
CA PRO A 173 1.70 -33.63 17.14
C PRO A 173 2.35 -34.00 18.48
N GLN A 174 3.68 -34.00 18.53
CA GLN A 174 4.42 -34.19 19.78
C GLN A 174 4.47 -32.88 20.56
N ALA A 175 3.83 -32.85 21.73
CA ALA A 175 3.91 -31.72 22.65
C ALA A 175 5.37 -31.45 23.06
N SER A 176 5.78 -30.18 23.06
CA SER A 176 7.10 -29.72 23.53
C SER A 176 8.34 -30.28 22.80
N SER A 177 8.16 -30.80 21.59
CA SER A 177 9.27 -31.17 20.70
C SER A 177 9.66 -30.00 19.79
N ASN A 178 10.95 -29.74 19.62
CA ASN A 178 11.46 -28.69 18.72
C ASN A 178 12.10 -29.32 17.48
N PHE A 179 11.78 -28.80 16.31
CA PHE A 179 12.46 -29.13 15.05
C PHE A 179 13.62 -28.16 14.83
N ASN A 180 14.85 -28.59 15.10
CA ASN A 180 16.06 -27.79 14.89
C ASN A 180 16.88 -28.37 13.72
N VAL A 181 16.88 -27.67 12.58
CA VAL A 181 17.64 -28.06 11.39
C VAL A 181 18.73 -27.03 11.15
N SER A 182 19.99 -27.45 11.21
CA SER A 182 21.09 -26.64 10.70
C SER A 182 21.02 -26.60 9.17
N GLY A 183 20.73 -25.43 8.59
CA GLY A 183 20.65 -25.26 7.13
C GLY A 183 19.22 -25.03 6.63
N THR A 184 18.90 -25.59 5.46
CA THR A 184 17.59 -25.40 4.79
C THR A 184 16.67 -26.59 5.03
N GLY A 185 15.47 -26.34 5.56
CA GLY A 185 14.37 -27.32 5.61
C GLY A 185 13.37 -27.07 4.47
N SER A 186 12.78 -28.13 3.92
CA SER A 186 11.66 -28.05 2.98
C SER A 186 10.49 -28.86 3.52
N ALA A 187 9.29 -28.32 3.42
CA ALA A 187 8.04 -28.98 3.79
C ALA A 187 6.95 -28.59 2.79
N ASN A 188 6.08 -29.54 2.42
CA ASN A 188 4.96 -29.25 1.53
C ASN A 188 3.92 -28.34 2.21
N ILE A 189 3.63 -28.59 3.49
CA ILE A 189 2.74 -27.78 4.33
C ILE A 189 3.40 -27.56 5.69
N PHE A 190 3.46 -26.31 6.12
CA PHE A 190 3.86 -25.93 7.47
C PHE A 190 2.68 -25.26 8.19
N ASN A 191 2.09 -25.95 9.17
CA ASN A 191 0.91 -25.48 9.89
C ASN A 191 1.30 -25.00 11.29
N ALA A 192 1.53 -23.69 11.45
CA ALA A 192 1.85 -23.10 12.74
C ALA A 192 0.58 -22.87 13.58
N GLY A 193 0.56 -23.32 14.84
CA GLY A 193 -0.61 -23.19 15.70
C GLY A 193 -0.92 -21.76 16.17
N THR A 194 0.05 -20.84 16.10
CA THR A 194 -0.11 -19.46 16.57
C THR A 194 0.41 -18.43 15.56
N GLN A 195 1.69 -18.54 15.20
CA GLN A 195 2.38 -17.53 14.41
C GLN A 195 3.67 -18.08 13.79
N PHE A 196 4.18 -17.39 12.77
CA PHE A 196 5.52 -17.59 12.23
C PHE A 196 6.45 -16.47 12.74
N ASN A 197 7.60 -16.86 13.27
CA ASN A 197 8.59 -15.95 13.87
C ASN A 197 9.89 -15.93 13.06
N ILE A 198 10.51 -14.77 12.92
CA ILE A 198 11.88 -14.59 12.41
C ILE A 198 12.66 -13.79 13.45
N GLY A 199 13.84 -14.28 13.86
CA GLY A 199 14.68 -13.59 14.86
C GLY A 199 13.98 -13.35 16.20
N GLY A 200 13.09 -14.26 16.62
CA GLY A 200 12.29 -14.12 17.85
C GLY A 200 11.06 -13.21 17.72
N SER A 201 10.86 -12.54 16.59
CA SER A 201 9.73 -11.64 16.37
C SER A 201 8.64 -12.30 15.52
N ARG A 202 7.37 -12.11 15.89
CA ARG A 202 6.23 -12.49 15.05
C ARG A 202 6.23 -11.68 13.76
N VAL A 203 6.18 -12.38 12.63
CA VAL A 203 6.11 -11.77 11.29
C VAL A 203 4.86 -12.14 10.50
N LEU A 204 4.22 -13.28 10.80
CA LEU A 204 2.95 -13.69 10.18
C LEU A 204 2.05 -14.35 11.22
N SER A 205 0.76 -14.00 11.22
CA SER A 205 -0.27 -14.62 12.06
C SER A 205 -1.66 -14.43 11.47
N VAL A 206 -2.56 -15.34 11.80
CA VAL A 206 -3.98 -15.32 11.41
C VAL A 206 -4.86 -15.46 12.67
N PRO A 207 -4.82 -14.50 13.61
CA PRO A 207 -5.55 -14.63 14.89
C PRO A 207 -7.06 -14.46 14.69
N ALA A 208 -7.89 -15.10 15.52
CA ALA A 208 -9.36 -15.02 15.40
C ALA A 208 -9.87 -15.36 13.97
N THR A 209 -11.11 -14.96 13.65
CA THR A 209 -11.76 -15.30 12.37
C THR A 209 -11.38 -14.32 11.26
N ASP A 210 -10.97 -14.85 10.11
CA ASP A 210 -10.73 -14.13 8.85
C ASP A 210 -9.68 -12.99 8.92
N ASN A 211 -8.78 -12.99 9.91
CA ASN A 211 -7.68 -12.01 9.94
C ASN A 211 -6.43 -12.53 9.22
N THR A 212 -5.65 -11.65 8.61
CA THR A 212 -4.32 -11.94 8.07
C THR A 212 -3.37 -10.80 8.40
N PHE A 213 -2.34 -11.09 9.20
CA PHE A 213 -1.36 -10.09 9.65
C PHE A 213 0.06 -10.45 9.21
N VAL A 214 0.74 -9.52 8.53
CA VAL A 214 2.12 -9.69 8.05
C VAL A 214 2.97 -8.48 8.42
N GLY A 215 3.93 -8.63 9.32
CA GLY A 215 4.84 -7.57 9.75
C GLY A 215 5.15 -7.60 11.25
N LEU A 216 6.11 -6.76 11.66
CA LEU A 216 6.55 -6.66 13.06
C LEU A 216 5.58 -5.78 13.86
N GLY A 217 5.25 -6.17 15.10
CA GLY A 217 4.44 -5.32 15.98
C GLY A 217 2.99 -5.09 15.50
N ILE A 218 2.49 -5.92 14.60
CA ILE A 218 1.22 -5.73 13.89
C ILE A 218 0.02 -6.26 14.69
N GLY A 219 -1.08 -5.51 14.78
CA GLY A 219 -2.32 -6.00 15.42
C GLY A 219 -2.18 -6.57 16.84
N GLN A 220 -1.27 -6.02 17.67
CA GLN A 220 -0.91 -6.59 18.98
C GLN A 220 -2.10 -6.71 19.94
N SER A 221 -3.06 -5.78 19.85
CA SER A 221 -4.25 -5.75 20.71
C SER A 221 -5.52 -6.30 20.03
N ASN A 222 -5.41 -6.85 18.81
CA ASN A 222 -6.56 -7.14 17.97
C ASN A 222 -7.42 -8.29 18.51
N THR A 223 -8.66 -7.97 18.87
CA THR A 223 -9.74 -8.92 19.19
C THR A 223 -10.85 -8.95 18.12
N GLY A 224 -10.82 -8.07 17.12
CA GLY A 224 -11.75 -8.02 16.00
C GLY A 224 -11.50 -9.07 14.91
N ILE A 225 -12.39 -9.10 13.90
CA ILE A 225 -12.43 -10.11 12.82
C ILE A 225 -12.32 -9.46 11.42
N ARG A 226 -11.97 -10.26 10.40
CA ARG A 226 -11.91 -9.84 8.98
C ARG A 226 -10.92 -8.69 8.69
N ASN A 227 -9.82 -8.63 9.41
CA ASN A 227 -8.79 -7.61 9.25
C ASN A 227 -7.58 -8.10 8.45
N ALA A 228 -7.12 -7.30 7.51
CA ALA A 228 -5.96 -7.57 6.66
C ALA A 228 -4.88 -6.51 6.92
N PHE A 229 -3.88 -6.83 7.75
CA PHE A 229 -2.83 -5.88 8.13
C PHE A 229 -1.47 -6.29 7.57
N PHE A 230 -0.76 -5.33 6.97
CA PHE A 230 0.55 -5.53 6.37
C PHE A 230 1.48 -4.35 6.68
N GLY A 231 2.66 -4.63 7.22
CA GLY A 231 3.67 -3.62 7.56
C GLY A 231 3.88 -3.45 9.07
N THR A 232 5.03 -2.87 9.42
CA THR A 232 5.42 -2.70 10.82
C THR A 232 4.44 -1.79 11.57
N SER A 233 3.92 -2.29 12.69
CA SER A 233 2.96 -1.61 13.56
C SER A 233 1.63 -1.22 12.91
N ALA A 234 1.27 -1.81 11.76
CA ALA A 234 -0.06 -1.63 11.19
C ALA A 234 -1.14 -2.16 12.15
N GLY A 235 -2.20 -1.38 12.36
CA GLY A 235 -3.31 -1.76 13.27
C GLY A 235 -2.90 -2.11 14.70
N ALA A 236 -1.73 -1.66 15.20
CA ALA A 236 -1.17 -2.17 16.47
C ALA A 236 -2.10 -2.02 17.68
N MET A 237 -2.87 -0.93 17.73
CA MET A 237 -3.83 -0.64 18.80
C MET A 237 -5.26 -1.09 18.48
N ASN A 238 -5.50 -1.78 17.36
CA ASN A 238 -6.83 -2.27 17.03
C ASN A 238 -7.28 -3.23 18.10
N THR A 239 -8.45 -2.98 18.70
CA THR A 239 -9.07 -3.87 19.69
C THR A 239 -10.24 -4.57 19.02
N THR A 240 -11.43 -3.97 19.03
CA THR A 240 -12.67 -4.56 18.52
C THR A 240 -12.94 -4.28 17.04
N GLY A 241 -12.15 -3.41 16.39
CA GLY A 241 -12.35 -3.03 15.00
C GLY A 241 -12.25 -4.22 14.03
N GLY A 242 -13.11 -4.27 13.03
CA GLY A 242 -13.22 -5.38 12.09
C GLY A 242 -13.44 -4.90 10.64
N ALA A 243 -13.23 -5.82 9.69
CA ALA A 243 -13.33 -5.54 8.25
C ALA A 243 -12.37 -4.43 7.76
N ASN A 244 -11.19 -4.29 8.38
CA ASN A 244 -10.21 -3.26 8.02
C ASN A 244 -9.06 -3.82 7.18
N SER A 245 -8.53 -3.01 6.26
CA SER A 245 -7.39 -3.32 5.39
C SER A 245 -6.30 -2.26 5.56
N PHE A 246 -5.21 -2.58 6.27
CA PHE A 246 -4.12 -1.63 6.55
C PHE A 246 -2.80 -2.10 5.96
N PHE A 247 -2.18 -1.30 5.10
CA PHE A 247 -0.96 -1.64 4.37
C PHE A 247 0.04 -0.48 4.45
N GLY A 248 1.11 -0.66 5.22
CA GLY A 248 2.18 0.34 5.36
C GLY A 248 2.72 0.43 6.78
N TRP A 249 3.88 1.08 6.94
CA TRP A 249 4.43 1.39 8.26
C TRP A 249 3.46 2.27 9.04
N ARG A 250 2.99 1.79 10.21
CA ARG A 250 2.03 2.48 11.10
C ARG A 250 0.67 2.84 10.47
N ALA A 251 0.29 2.17 9.37
CA ALA A 251 -1.04 2.32 8.79
C ALA A 251 -2.11 1.89 9.81
N GLY A 252 -3.06 2.78 10.10
CA GLY A 252 -4.13 2.52 11.08
C GLY A 252 -3.65 2.20 12.50
N GLN A 253 -2.42 2.58 12.89
CA GLN A 253 -1.82 2.17 14.17
C GLN A 253 -2.74 2.44 15.38
N GLY A 254 -3.40 3.60 15.41
CA GLY A 254 -4.28 4.06 16.48
C GLY A 254 -5.76 3.73 16.28
N ASN A 255 -6.13 2.94 15.27
CA ASN A 255 -7.49 2.40 15.18
C ASN A 255 -7.77 1.57 16.42
N LEU A 256 -8.75 1.95 17.23
CA LEU A 256 -9.16 1.23 18.44
C LEU A 256 -10.36 0.33 18.12
N GLY A 257 -11.42 0.89 17.54
CA GLY A 257 -12.69 0.19 17.27
C GLY A 257 -13.30 0.46 15.88
N GLY A 258 -12.63 1.23 15.02
CA GLY A 258 -13.14 1.58 13.69
C GLY A 258 -13.34 0.36 12.78
N LEU A 259 -14.38 0.42 11.94
CA LEU A 259 -14.82 -0.65 11.05
C LEU A 259 -14.75 -0.23 9.58
N ASN A 260 -14.54 -1.20 8.69
CA ASN A 260 -14.63 -1.02 7.23
C ASN A 260 -13.65 0.04 6.68
N ASN A 261 -12.46 0.15 7.25
CA ASN A 261 -11.45 1.13 6.81
C ASN A 261 -10.41 0.50 5.90
N SER A 262 -9.97 1.22 4.87
CA SER A 262 -8.96 0.82 3.89
C SER A 262 -7.82 1.83 3.87
N TYR A 263 -6.69 1.54 4.50
CA TYR A 263 -5.53 2.44 4.61
C TYR A 263 -4.31 1.85 3.91
N PHE A 264 -3.80 2.53 2.90
CA PHE A 264 -2.67 2.10 2.08
C PHE A 264 -1.63 3.22 1.98
N GLY A 265 -0.52 3.08 2.69
CA GLY A 265 0.56 4.06 2.74
C GLY A 265 1.21 4.11 4.13
N ALA A 266 2.45 4.59 4.18
CA ALA A 266 3.11 4.86 5.46
C ALA A 266 2.33 5.93 6.22
N GLU A 267 1.98 5.66 7.47
CA GLU A 267 1.22 6.54 8.37
C GLU A 267 -0.20 6.89 7.88
N ALA A 268 -0.75 6.16 6.90
CA ALA A 268 -2.13 6.34 6.47
C ALA A 268 -3.08 6.00 7.65
N GLY A 269 -3.92 6.94 8.03
CA GLY A 269 -4.90 6.75 9.10
C GLY A 269 -4.33 6.53 10.51
N THR A 270 -3.08 6.90 10.81
CA THR A 270 -2.40 6.55 12.07
C THR A 270 -3.17 6.91 13.35
N SER A 271 -3.86 8.04 13.40
CA SER A 271 -4.57 8.52 14.61
C SER A 271 -6.11 8.52 14.45
N ASN A 272 -6.68 7.46 13.85
CA ASN A 272 -8.13 7.31 13.68
C ASN A 272 -8.72 6.39 14.75
N PHE A 273 -9.21 6.89 15.88
CA PHE A 273 -9.62 6.04 17.02
C PHE A 273 -10.81 5.09 16.72
N SER A 274 -11.94 5.62 16.23
CA SER A 274 -13.19 4.84 16.05
C SER A 274 -13.97 5.20 14.79
N ALA A 275 -13.30 5.84 13.82
CA ALA A 275 -13.92 6.22 12.56
C ALA A 275 -14.20 4.99 11.68
N ASN A 276 -15.25 5.07 10.86
CA ASN A 276 -15.70 3.97 10.01
C ASN A 276 -15.75 4.35 8.54
N GLY A 277 -15.60 3.36 7.65
CA GLY A 277 -15.86 3.54 6.22
C GLY A 277 -14.89 4.47 5.51
N ASN A 278 -13.66 4.62 6.02
CA ASN A 278 -12.66 5.50 5.44
C ASN A 278 -11.76 4.77 4.43
N SER A 279 -11.39 5.45 3.34
CA SER A 279 -10.52 4.94 2.28
C SER A 279 -9.34 5.90 2.06
N PHE A 280 -8.16 5.57 2.61
CA PHE A 280 -6.97 6.42 2.56
C PHE A 280 -5.85 5.75 1.76
N PHE A 281 -5.36 6.43 0.73
CA PHE A 281 -4.31 5.94 -0.17
C PHE A 281 -3.23 7.01 -0.33
N GLY A 282 -2.04 6.78 0.24
CA GLY A 282 -0.92 7.72 0.21
C GLY A 282 -0.22 7.84 1.56
N LYS A 283 1.01 8.35 1.56
CA LYS A 283 1.74 8.62 2.80
C LYS A 283 0.97 9.65 3.64
N ALA A 284 0.67 9.33 4.90
CA ALA A 284 -0.01 10.19 5.85
C ALA A 284 -1.38 10.71 5.38
N ALA A 285 -2.02 10.04 4.41
CA ALA A 285 -3.41 10.30 4.05
C ALA A 285 -4.30 10.02 5.27
N GLY A 286 -5.10 11.01 5.68
CA GLY A 286 -5.97 10.91 6.85
C GLY A 286 -5.22 10.69 8.18
N PHE A 287 -3.98 11.17 8.31
CA PHE A 287 -3.11 10.93 9.48
C PHE A 287 -3.81 11.16 10.84
N GLN A 288 -4.52 12.27 10.99
CA GLN A 288 -5.40 12.62 12.11
C GLN A 288 -6.80 12.90 11.58
N ASN A 289 -7.57 11.83 11.39
CA ASN A 289 -8.99 11.89 11.07
C ASN A 289 -9.78 11.11 12.13
N GLY A 290 -10.84 11.69 12.66
CA GLY A 290 -11.78 11.08 13.59
C GLY A 290 -13.20 10.97 13.02
N GLY A 291 -13.44 11.52 11.82
CA GLY A 291 -14.70 11.42 11.12
C GLY A 291 -14.77 10.22 10.16
N SER A 292 -15.99 9.87 9.76
CA SER A 292 -16.29 8.67 8.98
C SER A 292 -16.63 8.99 7.52
N ASN A 293 -16.63 7.97 6.66
CA ASN A 293 -16.98 8.05 5.23
C ASN A 293 -16.10 9.01 4.42
N ASN A 294 -14.81 9.06 4.72
CA ASN A 294 -13.85 9.90 4.01
C ASN A 294 -13.05 9.11 2.98
N THR A 295 -12.83 9.66 1.79
CA THR A 295 -11.95 9.09 0.76
C THR A 295 -10.81 10.04 0.47
N PHE A 296 -9.58 9.68 0.86
CA PHE A 296 -8.39 10.52 0.68
C PHE A 296 -7.34 9.79 -0.16
N ILE A 297 -6.92 10.40 -1.26
CA ILE A 297 -5.96 9.83 -2.20
C ILE A 297 -4.87 10.86 -2.48
N GLY A 298 -3.65 10.61 -2.02
CA GLY A 298 -2.51 11.52 -2.16
C GLY A 298 -1.68 11.62 -0.88
N ILE A 299 -0.46 12.15 -1.00
CA ILE A 299 0.39 12.42 0.16
C ILE A 299 -0.26 13.52 1.00
N ASN A 300 -0.44 13.30 2.30
CA ASN A 300 -1.07 14.23 3.24
C ASN A 300 -2.50 14.70 2.86
N ALA A 301 -3.20 14.00 1.97
CA ALA A 301 -4.60 14.30 1.68
C ALA A 301 -5.43 14.12 2.97
N GLY A 302 -6.15 15.18 3.38
CA GLY A 302 -6.96 15.19 4.59
C GLY A 302 -6.20 14.88 5.90
N ALA A 303 -4.91 15.24 5.98
CA ALA A 303 -4.04 14.85 7.10
C ALA A 303 -4.54 15.31 8.48
N LEU A 304 -5.20 16.47 8.58
CA LEU A 304 -5.68 17.08 9.83
C LEU A 304 -7.19 17.36 9.76
N ASN A 305 -7.98 16.38 9.31
CA ASN A 305 -9.43 16.57 9.07
C ASN A 305 -10.30 16.57 10.34
N GLY A 306 -9.71 16.46 11.53
CA GLY A 306 -10.43 16.56 12.81
C GLY A 306 -11.53 15.51 12.93
N LEU A 307 -12.75 15.90 13.32
CA LEU A 307 -13.93 15.01 13.38
C LEU A 307 -14.76 15.03 12.09
N SER A 308 -14.25 15.62 11.01
CA SER A 308 -15.02 15.84 9.79
C SER A 308 -15.22 14.56 8.97
N GLY A 309 -16.44 14.35 8.49
CA GLY A 309 -16.85 13.19 7.68
C GLY A 309 -17.43 13.57 6.31
N ASN A 310 -17.63 12.53 5.49
CA ASN A 310 -18.19 12.60 4.14
C ASN A 310 -17.37 13.46 3.15
N ASN A 311 -16.04 13.47 3.28
CA ASN A 311 -15.16 14.23 2.40
C ASN A 311 -14.47 13.33 1.36
N THR A 312 -14.28 13.83 0.14
CA THR A 312 -13.48 13.18 -0.91
C THR A 312 -12.34 14.10 -1.33
N PHE A 313 -11.10 13.76 -0.99
CA PHE A 313 -9.92 14.57 -1.33
C PHE A 313 -8.94 13.76 -2.18
N VAL A 314 -8.62 14.25 -3.37
CA VAL A 314 -7.74 13.59 -4.33
C VAL A 314 -6.67 14.57 -4.80
N GLY A 315 -5.42 14.34 -4.41
CA GLY A 315 -4.28 15.20 -4.68
C GLY A 315 -3.33 15.27 -3.49
N ALA A 316 -2.06 15.61 -3.74
CA ALA A 316 -1.14 15.88 -2.63
C ALA A 316 -1.62 17.12 -1.85
N PHE A 317 -1.68 17.01 -0.52
CA PHE A 317 -2.13 18.05 0.40
C PHE A 317 -3.57 18.57 0.17
N ALA A 318 -4.37 17.90 -0.65
CA ALA A 318 -5.78 18.23 -0.83
C ALA A 318 -6.52 18.15 0.52
N GLY A 319 -7.14 19.25 0.94
CA GLY A 319 -7.82 19.35 2.23
C GLY A 319 -6.96 19.04 3.45
N SER A 320 -5.63 19.24 3.40
CA SER A 320 -4.72 18.78 4.46
C SER A 320 -5.05 19.37 5.84
N GLY A 321 -5.52 20.62 5.90
CA GLY A 321 -6.02 21.30 7.10
C GLY A 321 -7.53 21.52 7.10
N SER A 322 -8.28 20.86 6.21
CA SER A 322 -9.71 21.07 6.07
C SER A 322 -10.47 20.49 7.26
N THR A 323 -11.34 21.24 7.92
CA THR A 323 -12.20 20.74 9.02
C THR A 323 -13.70 20.75 8.70
N GLY A 324 -14.08 21.23 7.51
CA GLY A 324 -15.47 21.23 7.05
C GLY A 324 -15.95 19.89 6.51
N LEU A 325 -17.26 19.69 6.49
CA LEU A 325 -17.99 18.46 6.10
C LEU A 325 -18.48 18.49 4.65
N ASN A 326 -18.73 17.31 4.08
CA ASN A 326 -19.35 17.14 2.75
C ASN A 326 -18.59 17.85 1.62
N ASN A 327 -17.26 17.84 1.67
CA ASN A 327 -16.39 18.53 0.72
C ASN A 327 -15.80 17.58 -0.32
N SER A 328 -15.61 18.06 -1.55
CA SER A 328 -15.03 17.32 -2.67
C SER A 328 -13.89 18.10 -3.31
N PHE A 329 -12.65 17.70 -3.05
CA PHE A 329 -11.45 18.39 -3.53
C PHE A 329 -10.64 17.51 -4.47
N PHE A 330 -10.32 18.02 -5.66
CA PHE A 330 -9.56 17.33 -6.68
C PHE A 330 -8.45 18.23 -7.21
N GLY A 331 -7.21 17.99 -6.79
CA GLY A 331 -6.04 18.77 -7.17
C GLY A 331 -5.03 18.88 -6.04
N ARG A 332 -3.78 19.18 -6.38
CA ARG A 332 -2.76 19.49 -5.39
C ARG A 332 -3.14 20.77 -4.64
N ASP A 333 -3.07 20.76 -3.31
CA ASP A 333 -3.38 21.89 -2.43
C ASP A 333 -4.83 22.41 -2.54
N ALA A 334 -5.74 21.68 -3.21
CA ALA A 334 -7.14 22.07 -3.32
C ALA A 334 -7.81 22.06 -1.94
N GLY A 335 -8.44 23.17 -1.55
CA GLY A 335 -9.12 23.32 -0.27
C GLY A 335 -8.24 23.12 0.97
N GLU A 336 -6.93 23.37 0.88
CA GLU A 336 -5.95 23.09 1.94
C GLU A 336 -6.41 23.59 3.33
N SER A 337 -6.92 24.82 3.43
CA SER A 337 -7.34 25.45 4.69
C SER A 337 -8.87 25.48 4.91
N ASN A 338 -9.64 24.71 4.13
CA ASN A 338 -11.11 24.78 4.12
C ASN A 338 -11.79 24.34 5.43
N THR A 339 -12.44 25.26 6.13
CA THR A 339 -13.29 24.94 7.30
C THR A 339 -14.80 24.97 6.98
N GLY A 340 -15.19 25.48 5.81
CA GLY A 340 -16.58 25.50 5.35
C GLY A 340 -17.11 24.17 4.82
N ASN A 341 -18.43 24.06 4.69
CA ASN A 341 -19.10 22.81 4.32
C ASN A 341 -19.60 22.84 2.88
N GLY A 342 -19.76 21.66 2.26
CA GLY A 342 -20.46 21.53 0.99
C GLY A 342 -19.72 22.14 -0.21
N ASN A 343 -18.40 22.25 -0.13
CA ASN A 343 -17.57 22.86 -1.17
C ASN A 343 -17.06 21.81 -2.17
N THR A 344 -17.04 22.17 -3.46
CA THR A 344 -16.42 21.38 -4.52
C THR A 344 -15.31 22.20 -5.18
N PHE A 345 -14.05 21.77 -5.03
CA PHE A 345 -12.89 22.45 -5.60
C PHE A 345 -12.12 21.50 -6.52
N VAL A 346 -11.95 21.90 -7.78
CA VAL A 346 -11.30 21.09 -8.81
C VAL A 346 -10.24 21.92 -9.51
N GLY A 347 -8.97 21.59 -9.28
CA GLY A 347 -7.82 22.32 -9.80
C GLY A 347 -6.70 22.40 -8.78
N VAL A 348 -5.48 22.65 -9.24
CA VAL A 348 -4.35 22.93 -8.35
C VAL A 348 -4.63 24.24 -7.61
N VAL A 349 -4.53 24.23 -6.28
CA VAL A 349 -4.72 25.42 -5.40
C VAL A 349 -6.13 26.02 -5.45
N ALA A 350 -7.11 25.32 -6.06
CA ALA A 350 -8.51 25.77 -6.07
C ALA A 350 -9.05 25.88 -4.64
N GLY A 351 -9.55 27.07 -4.26
CA GLY A 351 -10.08 27.35 -2.92
C GLY A 351 -9.12 27.10 -1.75
N SER A 352 -7.80 27.12 -1.96
CA SER A 352 -6.80 26.75 -0.93
C SER A 352 -6.91 27.59 0.36
N TYR A 353 -7.30 28.86 0.23
CA TYR A 353 -7.46 29.80 1.34
C TYR A 353 -8.91 30.02 1.77
N ASN A 354 -9.86 29.21 1.28
CA ASN A 354 -11.22 29.26 1.80
C ASN A 354 -11.19 28.89 3.29
N ILE A 355 -11.68 29.75 4.17
CA ILE A 355 -11.76 29.49 5.61
C ILE A 355 -13.18 29.03 5.91
N SER A 356 -14.16 29.93 6.00
CA SER A 356 -15.53 29.59 6.43
C SER A 356 -16.56 29.56 5.30
N GLY A 357 -16.18 29.93 4.07
CA GLY A 357 -17.08 29.94 2.92
C GLY A 357 -17.66 28.56 2.65
N SER A 358 -18.98 28.45 2.50
CA SER A 358 -19.68 27.18 2.31
C SER A 358 -20.45 27.15 0.99
N GLU A 359 -20.75 25.95 0.51
CA GLU A 359 -21.55 25.72 -0.71
C GLU A 359 -20.96 26.36 -1.98
N ASN A 360 -19.63 26.40 -2.06
CA ASN A 360 -18.89 26.95 -3.20
C ASN A 360 -18.51 25.87 -4.21
N SER A 361 -18.42 26.25 -5.47
CA SER A 361 -18.06 25.39 -6.60
C SER A 361 -16.97 26.04 -7.46
N PHE A 362 -15.71 25.64 -7.28
CA PHE A 362 -14.56 26.21 -7.98
C PHE A 362 -13.92 25.19 -8.91
N PHE A 363 -13.77 25.56 -10.18
CA PHE A 363 -13.27 24.69 -11.24
C PHE A 363 -12.20 25.41 -12.05
N GLY A 364 -10.94 25.07 -11.83
CA GLY A 364 -9.78 25.65 -12.50
C GLY A 364 -8.59 25.74 -11.55
N GLN A 365 -7.39 25.78 -12.11
CA GLN A 365 -6.20 26.12 -11.33
C GLN A 365 -6.36 27.52 -10.74
N ASP A 366 -6.05 27.66 -9.44
CA ASP A 366 -6.14 28.92 -8.67
C ASP A 366 -7.54 29.56 -8.70
N SER A 367 -8.60 28.80 -9.00
CA SER A 367 -9.97 29.31 -8.96
C SER A 367 -10.45 29.51 -7.53
N GLY A 368 -11.01 30.69 -7.23
CA GLY A 368 -11.48 31.05 -5.89
C GLY A 368 -10.38 31.11 -4.84
N SER A 369 -9.13 31.32 -5.27
CA SER A 369 -7.97 31.31 -4.36
C SER A 369 -8.01 32.45 -3.36
N THR A 370 -8.64 33.59 -3.68
CA THR A 370 -8.77 34.73 -2.76
C THR A 370 -10.05 34.70 -1.92
N ASN A 371 -11.00 33.82 -2.21
CA ASN A 371 -12.22 33.71 -1.43
C ASN A 371 -11.95 33.01 -0.09
N THR A 372 -12.14 33.72 1.03
CA THR A 372 -11.90 33.18 2.38
C THR A 372 -13.20 32.95 3.16
N THR A 373 -14.24 33.74 2.94
CA THR A 373 -15.50 33.68 3.70
C THR A 373 -16.76 33.66 2.83
N GLY A 374 -16.66 34.03 1.55
CA GLY A 374 -17.78 34.06 0.61
C GLY A 374 -18.39 32.67 0.38
N SER A 375 -19.71 32.62 0.23
CA SER A 375 -20.51 31.37 0.18
C SER A 375 -21.48 31.37 -1.00
N HIS A 376 -21.88 30.19 -1.46
CA HIS A 376 -22.75 30.00 -2.63
C HIS A 376 -22.19 30.59 -3.94
N ASN A 377 -20.86 30.58 -4.11
CA ASN A 377 -20.20 31.10 -5.30
C ASN A 377 -19.85 29.99 -6.29
N THR A 378 -19.92 30.31 -7.59
CA THR A 378 -19.53 29.39 -8.68
C THR A 378 -18.45 30.04 -9.54
N LEU A 379 -17.25 29.50 -9.52
CA LEU A 379 -16.09 30.05 -10.24
C LEU A 379 -15.56 29.00 -11.20
N VAL A 380 -15.53 29.30 -12.50
CA VAL A 380 -15.18 28.34 -13.55
C VAL A 380 -14.16 28.96 -14.49
N GLY A 381 -12.91 28.53 -14.39
CA GLY A 381 -11.79 28.97 -15.20
C GLY A 381 -10.50 29.05 -14.39
N VAL A 382 -9.36 28.98 -15.08
CA VAL A 382 -8.05 29.27 -14.45
C VAL A 382 -8.04 30.71 -13.99
N LEU A 383 -7.70 30.95 -12.72
CA LEU A 383 -7.72 32.27 -12.07
C LEU A 383 -9.11 32.95 -12.08
N ALA A 384 -10.20 32.19 -12.22
CA ALA A 384 -11.54 32.74 -12.02
C ALA A 384 -11.78 32.99 -10.53
N ASP A 385 -12.14 34.22 -10.14
CA ASP A 385 -12.15 34.64 -8.74
C ASP A 385 -13.27 35.65 -8.39
N VAL A 386 -13.33 36.00 -7.10
CA VAL A 386 -14.09 37.13 -6.56
C VAL A 386 -13.16 38.33 -6.37
N GLU A 387 -13.65 39.55 -6.63
CA GLU A 387 -12.83 40.76 -6.47
C GLU A 387 -12.54 41.07 -5.00
N VAL A 388 -13.55 40.87 -4.16
CA VAL A 388 -13.48 41.05 -2.71
C VAL A 388 -13.88 39.75 -2.03
N ASP A 389 -13.32 39.49 -0.87
CA ASP A 389 -13.81 38.41 -0.01
C ASP A 389 -15.27 38.68 0.39
N ASN A 390 -15.98 37.67 0.89
CA ASN A 390 -17.36 37.70 1.40
C ASN A 390 -18.49 37.79 0.38
N LEU A 391 -18.20 37.82 -0.93
CA LEU A 391 -19.26 37.78 -1.93
C LEU A 391 -20.11 36.51 -1.81
N THR A 392 -21.39 36.64 -2.12
CA THR A 392 -22.35 35.53 -2.07
C THR A 392 -23.20 35.47 -3.32
N TYR A 393 -23.57 34.26 -3.76
CA TYR A 393 -24.31 34.07 -5.01
C TYR A 393 -23.60 34.70 -6.23
N ALA A 394 -22.27 34.75 -6.18
CA ALA A 394 -21.44 35.35 -7.22
C ALA A 394 -20.95 34.25 -8.17
N THR A 395 -21.10 34.47 -9.47
CA THR A 395 -20.67 33.53 -10.51
C THR A 395 -19.67 34.19 -11.45
N ALA A 396 -18.51 33.58 -11.64
CA ALA A 396 -17.53 34.01 -12.64
C ALA A 396 -17.22 32.84 -13.58
N VAL A 397 -17.37 33.05 -14.89
CA VAL A 397 -17.12 32.02 -15.91
C VAL A 397 -16.15 32.55 -16.96
N GLY A 398 -15.00 31.91 -17.08
CA GLY A 398 -13.91 32.27 -17.99
C GLY A 398 -12.57 32.34 -17.26
N SER A 399 -11.47 32.16 -17.99
CA SER A 399 -10.14 32.33 -17.39
C SER A 399 -9.91 33.80 -17.04
N ASN A 400 -9.43 34.06 -15.81
CA ASN A 400 -9.29 35.40 -15.22
C ASN A 400 -10.61 36.19 -15.13
N ALA A 401 -11.77 35.53 -15.21
CA ALA A 401 -13.04 36.20 -14.94
C ALA A 401 -13.14 36.52 -13.44
N VAL A 402 -13.40 37.78 -13.09
CA VAL A 402 -13.52 38.23 -11.71
C VAL A 402 -14.89 38.85 -11.49
N VAL A 403 -15.69 38.30 -10.58
CA VAL A 403 -17.00 38.83 -10.23
C VAL A 403 -16.88 39.84 -9.08
N THR A 404 -17.52 41.00 -9.24
CA THR A 404 -17.27 42.19 -8.41
C THR A 404 -18.33 42.44 -7.33
N ALA A 405 -19.45 41.71 -7.35
CA ALA A 405 -20.42 41.74 -6.25
C ALA A 405 -21.31 40.49 -6.19
N SER A 406 -22.02 40.38 -5.07
CA SER A 406 -23.02 39.35 -4.83
C SER A 406 -24.18 39.37 -5.83
N SER A 407 -24.79 38.22 -6.05
CA SER A 407 -25.96 38.03 -6.93
C SER A 407 -25.71 38.49 -8.37
N ARG A 408 -24.48 38.30 -8.88
CA ARG A 408 -24.07 38.65 -10.24
C ARG A 408 -23.40 37.48 -10.95
N ILE A 409 -23.57 37.45 -12.26
CA ILE A 409 -22.87 36.54 -13.16
C ILE A 409 -21.95 37.37 -14.05
N GLN A 410 -20.65 37.14 -13.92
CA GLN A 410 -19.61 37.66 -14.80
C GLN A 410 -19.26 36.59 -15.85
N LEU A 411 -19.42 36.94 -17.13
CA LEU A 411 -19.08 36.07 -18.26
C LEU A 411 -17.86 36.65 -18.99
N GLY A 412 -16.69 36.07 -18.74
CA GLY A 412 -15.40 36.54 -19.24
C GLY A 412 -14.78 37.67 -18.40
N ARG A 413 -13.66 38.20 -18.88
CA ARG A 413 -12.93 39.34 -18.30
C ARG A 413 -13.61 40.66 -18.65
N ASP A 414 -13.63 41.59 -17.71
CA ASP A 414 -14.20 42.93 -17.92
C ASP A 414 -13.47 43.67 -19.07
N GLY A 415 -14.27 44.27 -19.97
CA GLY A 415 -13.80 45.01 -21.15
C GLY A 415 -12.99 44.23 -22.20
N SER A 416 -12.68 42.94 -21.99
CA SER A 416 -11.75 42.19 -22.85
C SER A 416 -12.42 41.11 -23.69
N ASP A 417 -13.50 40.51 -23.17
CA ASP A 417 -14.14 39.35 -23.78
C ASP A 417 -15.49 39.72 -24.41
N THR A 418 -15.89 38.98 -25.44
CA THR A 418 -17.18 39.16 -26.12
C THR A 418 -18.10 37.99 -25.82
N VAL A 419 -19.27 38.26 -25.23
CA VAL A 419 -20.33 37.26 -25.09
C VAL A 419 -21.14 37.18 -26.39
N ARG A 420 -20.97 36.09 -27.14
CA ARG A 420 -21.74 35.85 -28.38
C ARG A 420 -22.97 35.02 -28.06
N ILE A 421 -24.15 35.62 -28.20
CA ILE A 421 -25.43 34.92 -28.17
C ILE A 421 -25.80 34.58 -29.61
N GLY A 422 -26.04 33.29 -29.92
CA GLY A 422 -26.21 32.77 -31.28
C GLY A 422 -27.37 33.40 -32.08
N THR A 423 -28.48 32.69 -32.27
CA THR A 423 -29.61 33.19 -33.08
C THR A 423 -30.60 33.96 -32.22
N LEU A 424 -30.37 35.25 -32.08
CA LEU A 424 -31.43 36.24 -31.84
C LEU A 424 -31.76 36.82 -33.23
N ALA A 425 -32.94 36.52 -33.77
CA ALA A 425 -33.34 36.78 -35.16
C ALA A 425 -32.63 37.99 -35.82
N GLY A 426 -31.84 37.77 -36.86
CA GLY A 426 -30.86 38.74 -37.36
C GLY A 426 -31.49 40.03 -37.90
N ALA A 427 -31.22 41.15 -37.23
CA ALA A 427 -31.04 42.47 -37.83
C ALA A 427 -30.44 43.44 -36.79
N THR A 428 -29.19 43.83 -37.04
CA THR A 428 -28.39 45.03 -36.66
C THR A 428 -28.53 45.77 -35.32
N ALA A 429 -29.61 45.65 -34.55
CA ALA A 429 -29.75 46.11 -33.16
C ALA A 429 -31.11 45.65 -32.60
N ASN A 430 -31.21 44.39 -32.17
CA ASN A 430 -32.40 43.96 -31.45
C ASN A 430 -32.31 44.47 -30.01
N SER A 431 -33.23 45.35 -29.62
CA SER A 431 -33.49 45.56 -28.20
C SER A 431 -33.87 44.22 -27.56
N LEU A 432 -33.18 43.88 -26.47
CA LEU A 432 -33.51 42.71 -25.66
C LEU A 432 -34.58 43.10 -24.65
N CYS A 433 -35.68 42.36 -24.67
CA CYS A 433 -36.75 42.48 -23.69
C CYS A 433 -36.82 41.21 -22.85
N ILE A 434 -37.39 41.34 -21.66
CA ILE A 434 -37.73 40.21 -20.80
C ILE A 434 -39.21 39.88 -21.06
N THR A 435 -39.49 38.64 -21.46
CA THR A 435 -40.87 38.14 -21.61
C THR A 435 -41.57 38.01 -20.25
N ASN A 436 -42.89 37.77 -20.24
CA ASN A 436 -43.64 37.45 -19.02
C ASN A 436 -43.13 36.19 -18.27
N ASN A 437 -42.33 35.34 -18.93
CA ASN A 437 -41.71 34.15 -18.35
C ASN A 437 -40.22 34.37 -17.97
N ASN A 438 -39.77 35.62 -17.82
CA ASN A 438 -38.39 35.99 -17.46
C ASN A 438 -37.29 35.55 -18.45
N VAL A 439 -37.65 35.30 -19.71
CA VAL A 439 -36.70 34.97 -20.79
C VAL A 439 -36.22 36.23 -21.52
N LEU A 440 -34.91 36.34 -21.78
CA LEU A 440 -34.34 37.32 -22.71
C LEU A 440 -34.74 36.98 -24.15
N ALA A 441 -35.45 37.89 -24.82
CA ALA A 441 -35.94 37.71 -26.17
C ALA A 441 -35.90 39.03 -26.97
N ALA A 442 -36.15 38.95 -28.28
CA ALA A 442 -36.40 40.15 -29.07
C ALA A 442 -37.70 40.83 -28.61
N CYS A 443 -37.69 42.15 -28.48
CA CYS A 443 -38.89 42.93 -28.14
C CYS A 443 -39.98 42.76 -29.22
N SER A 444 -41.21 42.44 -28.81
CA SER A 444 -42.38 42.30 -29.71
C SER A 444 -43.40 43.41 -29.48
N SER A 445 -43.99 43.93 -30.55
CA SER A 445 -45.03 44.96 -30.51
C SER A 445 -46.36 44.53 -31.15
N SER A 446 -46.49 43.25 -31.53
CA SER A 446 -47.67 42.71 -32.20
C SER A 446 -48.93 42.84 -31.32
N SER A 447 -50.07 43.10 -31.96
CA SER A 447 -51.39 43.11 -31.30
C SER A 447 -51.72 41.79 -30.61
N ARG A 448 -51.10 40.66 -31.02
CA ARG A 448 -51.24 39.35 -30.35
C ARG A 448 -50.87 39.39 -28.87
N TYR A 449 -49.94 40.25 -28.49
CA TYR A 449 -49.41 40.35 -27.14
C TYR A 449 -49.92 41.60 -26.39
N LYS A 450 -50.97 42.25 -26.89
CA LYS A 450 -51.53 43.49 -26.33
C LYS A 450 -53.04 43.39 -26.16
N GLU A 451 -53.53 43.86 -25.04
CA GLU A 451 -54.96 43.94 -24.73
C GLU A 451 -55.35 45.40 -24.45
N ASN A 452 -56.65 45.70 -24.44
CA ASN A 452 -57.18 47.04 -24.13
C ASN A 452 -56.61 48.18 -25.00
N ILE A 453 -56.38 47.92 -26.29
CA ILE A 453 -55.82 48.90 -27.23
C ILE A 453 -56.84 50.02 -27.46
N ARG A 454 -56.49 51.24 -27.06
CA ARG A 454 -57.32 52.46 -27.20
C ARG A 454 -56.49 53.59 -27.83
N PRO A 455 -57.12 54.56 -28.53
CA PRO A 455 -56.41 55.73 -29.04
C PRO A 455 -55.78 56.54 -27.90
N PHE A 456 -54.51 56.92 -28.05
CA PHE A 456 -53.86 57.87 -27.16
C PHE A 456 -54.21 59.29 -27.59
N THR A 457 -54.63 60.13 -26.65
CA THR A 457 -55.09 61.51 -26.91
C THR A 457 -54.13 62.58 -26.41
N GLY A 458 -52.94 62.21 -25.91
CA GLY A 458 -51.91 63.18 -25.55
C GLY A 458 -51.56 64.05 -26.76
N SER A 459 -51.43 65.35 -26.50
CA SER A 459 -51.45 66.43 -27.50
C SER A 459 -50.12 67.20 -27.53
N LEU A 460 -50.04 68.21 -28.40
CA LEU A 460 -48.91 69.15 -28.46
C LEU A 460 -48.61 69.79 -27.09
N ASN A 461 -49.63 69.97 -26.24
CA ASN A 461 -49.46 70.50 -24.90
C ASN A 461 -48.54 69.62 -24.02
N LEU A 462 -48.65 68.29 -24.14
CA LEU A 462 -47.86 67.35 -23.36
C LEU A 462 -46.37 67.47 -23.69
N VAL A 463 -46.05 67.69 -24.97
CA VAL A 463 -44.67 67.92 -25.43
C VAL A 463 -44.16 69.30 -25.00
N ASN A 464 -45.01 70.33 -25.03
CA ASN A 464 -44.64 71.70 -24.65
C ASN A 464 -44.26 71.84 -23.16
N GLN A 465 -44.75 70.95 -22.30
CA GLN A 465 -44.41 70.94 -20.88
C GLN A 465 -43.09 70.22 -20.60
N MET A 466 -42.60 69.40 -21.53
CA MET A 466 -41.33 68.69 -21.35
C MET A 466 -40.16 69.66 -21.49
N ARG A 467 -39.24 69.59 -20.53
CA ARG A 467 -38.05 70.43 -20.49
C ARG A 467 -36.80 69.59 -20.82
N PRO A 468 -36.21 69.74 -22.02
CA PRO A 468 -34.88 69.20 -22.31
C PRO A 468 -33.84 69.83 -21.38
N VAL A 469 -32.96 69.02 -20.82
CA VAL A 469 -31.88 69.44 -19.93
C VAL A 469 -30.56 68.82 -20.36
N THR A 470 -29.46 69.53 -20.13
CA THR A 470 -28.12 68.94 -20.14
C THR A 470 -27.69 68.65 -18.70
N PHE A 471 -26.96 67.58 -18.49
CA PHE A 471 -26.53 67.16 -17.15
C PHE A 471 -25.19 66.43 -17.19
N ASP A 472 -24.50 66.37 -16.06
CA ASP A 472 -23.34 65.49 -15.86
C ASP A 472 -23.77 64.29 -15.03
N TRP A 473 -23.24 63.12 -15.34
CA TRP A 473 -23.48 61.92 -14.55
C TRP A 473 -22.82 62.04 -13.16
N LYS A 474 -23.51 61.63 -12.10
CA LYS A 474 -22.90 61.62 -10.76
C LYS A 474 -21.66 60.70 -10.76
N GLY A 475 -20.50 61.27 -10.41
CA GLY A 475 -19.22 60.55 -10.39
C GLY A 475 -18.49 60.47 -11.74
N ARG A 476 -19.06 61.01 -12.82
CA ARG A 476 -18.41 61.15 -14.14
C ARG A 476 -18.72 62.53 -14.70
N ALA A 477 -17.73 63.41 -14.79
CA ALA A 477 -17.88 64.77 -15.34
C ALA A 477 -17.98 64.74 -16.89
N GLU A 478 -18.87 63.89 -17.40
CA GLU A 478 -19.16 63.69 -18.81
C GLU A 478 -20.53 64.31 -19.08
N PRO A 479 -20.59 65.40 -19.88
CA PRO A 479 -21.84 66.07 -20.18
C PRO A 479 -22.71 65.25 -21.13
N ASP A 480 -24.00 65.23 -20.83
CA ASP A 480 -25.03 64.49 -21.57
C ASP A 480 -26.31 65.34 -21.70
N LEU A 481 -27.26 64.88 -22.52
CA LEU A 481 -28.53 65.56 -22.83
C LEU A 481 -29.71 64.60 -22.65
N GLY A 482 -30.78 65.07 -22.02
CA GLY A 482 -31.99 64.28 -21.87
C GLY A 482 -33.14 64.99 -21.18
N LEU A 483 -33.99 64.20 -20.54
CA LEU A 483 -35.12 64.62 -19.72
C LEU A 483 -34.94 64.07 -18.29
N VAL A 484 -35.42 64.82 -17.30
CA VAL A 484 -35.48 64.37 -15.91
C VAL A 484 -36.72 63.51 -15.71
N ALA A 485 -36.55 62.32 -15.15
CA ALA A 485 -37.65 61.36 -14.99
C ALA A 485 -38.75 61.86 -14.05
N ASP A 486 -38.39 62.56 -12.98
CA ASP A 486 -39.35 63.15 -12.04
C ASP A 486 -40.22 64.22 -12.72
N ASP A 487 -39.61 65.17 -13.44
CA ASP A 487 -40.32 66.21 -14.20
C ASP A 487 -41.32 65.60 -15.21
N VAL A 488 -40.91 64.54 -15.92
CA VAL A 488 -41.78 63.89 -16.92
C VAL A 488 -42.91 63.09 -16.27
N ALA A 489 -42.67 62.49 -15.10
CA ALA A 489 -43.70 61.75 -14.38
C ALA A 489 -44.84 62.64 -13.91
N GLU A 490 -44.56 63.91 -13.56
CA GLU A 490 -45.59 64.91 -13.23
C GLU A 490 -46.47 65.26 -14.45
N ILE A 491 -45.89 65.23 -15.65
CA ILE A 491 -46.60 65.52 -16.90
C ILE A 491 -47.44 64.31 -17.33
N ASP A 492 -46.82 63.13 -17.47
CA ASP A 492 -47.51 61.88 -17.78
C ASP A 492 -46.73 60.65 -17.28
N PRO A 493 -47.27 59.91 -16.28
CA PRO A 493 -46.61 58.74 -15.70
C PRO A 493 -46.45 57.56 -16.69
N LEU A 494 -47.15 57.54 -17.82
CA LEU A 494 -46.97 56.49 -18.84
C LEU A 494 -45.58 56.53 -19.48
N LEU A 495 -44.92 57.68 -19.45
CA LEU A 495 -43.64 57.93 -20.12
C LEU A 495 -42.42 57.62 -19.25
N VAL A 496 -42.61 57.18 -18.01
CA VAL A 496 -41.52 56.85 -17.09
C VAL A 496 -41.48 55.36 -16.75
N THR A 497 -40.32 54.90 -16.32
CA THR A 497 -40.12 53.56 -15.75
C THR A 497 -40.02 53.65 -14.24
N TYR A 498 -40.45 52.58 -13.57
CA TYR A 498 -40.40 52.46 -12.12
C TYR A 498 -39.46 51.32 -11.72
N ASP A 499 -38.76 51.49 -10.61
CA ASP A 499 -38.01 50.42 -9.99
C ASP A 499 -38.93 49.39 -9.31
N ARG A 500 -38.35 48.39 -8.65
CA ARG A 500 -39.09 47.33 -7.95
C ARG A 500 -39.89 47.84 -6.75
N GLU A 501 -39.55 49.01 -6.21
CA GLU A 501 -40.21 49.65 -5.07
C GLU A 501 -41.31 50.62 -5.53
N GLY A 502 -41.52 50.77 -6.84
CA GLY A 502 -42.49 51.68 -7.42
C GLY A 502 -42.00 53.13 -7.50
N LYS A 503 -40.70 53.39 -7.32
CA LYS A 503 -40.12 54.74 -7.47
C LYS A 503 -39.73 54.99 -8.91
N ILE A 504 -39.83 56.24 -9.33
CA ILE A 504 -39.46 56.67 -10.69
C ILE A 504 -37.95 56.44 -10.88
N GLN A 505 -37.58 55.76 -11.97
CA GLN A 505 -36.20 55.35 -12.24
C GLN A 505 -35.66 55.86 -13.58
N GLY A 506 -36.53 56.14 -14.55
CA GLY A 506 -36.08 56.49 -15.89
C GLY A 506 -37.19 56.89 -16.84
N ILE A 507 -36.80 57.20 -18.08
CA ILE A 507 -37.69 57.65 -19.15
C ILE A 507 -37.82 56.56 -20.21
N LYS A 508 -39.05 56.35 -20.70
CA LYS A 508 -39.32 55.54 -21.89
C LYS A 508 -39.15 56.39 -23.15
N TYR A 509 -37.89 56.71 -23.50
CA TYR A 509 -37.58 57.57 -24.64
C TYR A 509 -38.17 57.07 -25.96
N ASP A 510 -38.28 55.75 -26.14
CA ASP A 510 -38.92 55.11 -27.29
C ASP A 510 -40.44 55.39 -27.38
N ARG A 511 -41.08 55.78 -26.27
CA ARG A 511 -42.50 56.16 -26.23
C ARG A 511 -42.73 57.65 -26.52
N ILE A 512 -41.74 58.50 -26.30
CA ILE A 512 -41.83 59.93 -26.65
C ILE A 512 -42.03 60.10 -28.16
N GLY A 513 -41.32 59.30 -28.97
CA GLY A 513 -41.52 59.27 -30.42
C GLY A 513 -42.98 58.98 -30.83
N VAL A 514 -43.69 58.15 -30.05
CA VAL A 514 -45.12 57.85 -30.30
C VAL A 514 -46.00 59.06 -29.95
N VAL A 515 -45.70 59.77 -28.87
CA VAL A 515 -46.41 61.01 -28.49
C VAL A 515 -46.25 62.09 -29.57
N LEU A 516 -45.04 62.24 -30.11
CA LEU A 516 -44.74 63.23 -31.15
C LEU A 516 -45.60 63.05 -32.41
N ILE A 517 -46.08 61.83 -32.71
CA ILE A 517 -47.00 61.59 -33.84
C ILE A 517 -48.29 62.41 -33.68
N ASN A 518 -48.86 62.46 -32.48
CA ASN A 518 -50.05 63.25 -32.22
C ASN A 518 -49.75 64.75 -32.24
N ALA A 519 -48.63 65.16 -31.62
CA ALA A 519 -48.22 66.57 -31.60
C ALA A 519 -48.03 67.12 -33.03
N VAL A 520 -47.39 66.36 -33.92
CA VAL A 520 -47.21 66.73 -35.33
C VAL A 520 -48.55 66.80 -36.06
N LYS A 521 -49.47 65.85 -35.83
CA LYS A 521 -50.82 65.90 -36.44
C LYS A 521 -51.58 67.15 -36.01
N GLU A 522 -51.52 67.51 -34.73
CA GLU A 522 -52.16 68.70 -34.21
C GLU A 522 -51.54 69.99 -34.75
N GLN A 523 -50.21 70.06 -34.77
CA GLN A 523 -49.48 71.18 -35.37
C GLN A 523 -49.83 71.34 -36.86
N GLN A 524 -49.93 70.24 -37.61
CA GLN A 524 -50.35 70.26 -39.02
C GLN A 524 -51.79 70.75 -39.18
N ALA A 525 -52.69 70.42 -38.26
CA ALA A 525 -54.06 70.93 -38.26
C ALA A 525 -54.09 72.46 -38.01
N GLN A 526 -53.28 72.96 -37.07
CA GLN A 526 -53.14 74.40 -36.81
C GLN A 526 -52.59 75.14 -38.03
N ILE A 527 -51.52 74.64 -38.66
CA ILE A 527 -50.95 75.20 -39.89
C ILE A 527 -52.00 75.24 -41.01
N SER A 528 -52.76 74.16 -41.19
CA SER A 528 -53.82 74.10 -42.21
C SER A 528 -54.95 75.11 -41.92
N GLY A 529 -55.28 75.32 -40.65
CA GLY A 529 -56.23 76.34 -40.21
C GLY A 529 -55.74 77.76 -40.51
N GLN A 530 -54.49 78.05 -40.18
CA GLN A 530 -53.85 79.34 -40.49
C GLN A 530 -53.81 79.59 -42.00
N HIS A 531 -53.49 78.58 -42.81
CA HIS A 531 -53.47 78.73 -44.27
C HIS A 531 -54.86 79.05 -44.86
N LYS A 532 -55.93 78.49 -44.31
CA LYS A 532 -57.31 78.86 -44.67
C LYS A 532 -57.64 80.30 -44.29
N GLN A 533 -57.22 80.75 -43.11
CA GLN A 533 -57.41 82.14 -42.69
C GLN A 533 -56.65 83.11 -43.60
N ILE A 534 -55.38 82.82 -43.90
CA ILE A 534 -54.56 83.62 -44.83
C ILE A 534 -55.24 83.70 -46.20
N SER A 535 -55.73 82.57 -46.73
CA SER A 535 -56.45 82.55 -48.02
C SER A 535 -57.71 83.42 -47.98
N SER A 536 -58.49 83.35 -46.91
CA SER A 536 -59.68 84.18 -46.74
C SER A 536 -59.33 85.67 -46.60
N GLN A 537 -58.26 86.01 -45.90
CA GLN A 537 -57.77 87.39 -45.77
C GLN A 537 -57.29 87.92 -47.12
N GLN A 538 -56.58 87.10 -47.90
CA GLN A 538 -56.14 87.44 -49.25
C GLN A 538 -57.31 87.77 -50.17
N SER A 539 -58.38 86.96 -50.18
CA SER A 539 -59.60 87.27 -50.94
C SER A 539 -60.27 88.58 -50.49
N GLN A 540 -60.24 88.89 -49.20
CA GLN A 540 -60.80 90.14 -48.69
C GLN A 540 -59.97 91.36 -49.13
N ILE A 541 -58.64 91.25 -49.12
CA ILE A 541 -57.73 92.30 -49.62
C ILE A 541 -57.98 92.55 -51.10
N GLU A 542 -58.08 91.51 -51.93
CA GLU A 542 -58.38 91.64 -53.35
C GLU A 542 -59.74 92.33 -53.61
N ALA A 543 -60.75 92.01 -52.81
CA ALA A 543 -62.05 92.67 -52.88
C ALA A 543 -61.99 94.15 -52.47
N GLN A 544 -61.18 94.48 -51.45
CA GLN A 544 -60.93 95.87 -51.04
C GLN A 544 -60.19 96.65 -52.13
N ASP A 545 -59.15 96.08 -52.73
CA ASP A 545 -58.40 96.69 -53.84
C ASP A 545 -59.31 96.95 -55.06
N ALA A 546 -60.20 96.02 -55.39
CA ALA A 546 -61.18 96.22 -56.46
C ALA A 546 -62.15 97.38 -56.13
N LYS A 547 -62.58 97.49 -54.87
CA LYS A 547 -63.43 98.60 -54.41
C LYS A 547 -62.68 99.94 -54.43
N ILE A 548 -61.41 99.97 -54.04
CA ILE A 548 -60.55 101.15 -54.12
C ILE A 548 -60.41 101.60 -55.57
N LYS A 549 -60.08 100.70 -56.50
CA LYS A 549 -60.02 101.04 -57.95
C LYS A 549 -61.34 101.59 -58.48
N SER A 550 -62.47 101.01 -58.04
CA SER A 550 -63.80 101.52 -58.41
C SER A 550 -64.05 102.93 -57.87
N LEU A 551 -63.69 103.19 -56.61
CA LEU A 551 -63.76 104.52 -56.00
C LEU A 551 -62.84 105.52 -56.70
N GLU A 552 -61.60 105.14 -57.04
CA GLU A 552 -60.66 105.96 -57.81
C GLU A 552 -61.24 106.33 -59.18
N MET A 553 -61.83 105.37 -59.90
CA MET A 553 -62.52 105.65 -61.17
C MET A 553 -63.72 106.59 -60.98
N GLN A 554 -64.51 106.42 -59.92
CA GLN A 554 -65.62 107.33 -59.61
C GLN A 554 -65.12 108.74 -59.27
N VAL A 555 -64.01 108.86 -58.52
CA VAL A 555 -63.38 110.13 -58.19
C VAL A 555 -62.83 110.82 -59.43
N GLU A 556 -62.14 110.11 -60.33
CA GLU A 556 -61.65 110.68 -61.59
C GLU A 556 -62.79 111.06 -62.54
N ALA A 557 -63.86 110.26 -62.62
CA ALA A 557 -65.05 110.63 -63.39
C ALA A 557 -65.75 111.87 -62.81
N PHE A 558 -65.87 111.96 -61.48
CA PHE A 558 -66.42 113.12 -60.79
C PHE A 558 -65.54 114.36 -61.02
N LYS A 559 -64.22 114.21 -60.92
CA LYS A 559 -63.24 115.26 -61.22
C LYS A 559 -63.37 115.72 -62.67
N ALA A 560 -63.48 114.83 -63.65
CA ALA A 560 -63.71 115.18 -65.05
C ALA A 560 -65.01 115.98 -65.25
N LEU A 561 -66.10 115.58 -64.57
CA LEU A 561 -67.37 116.31 -64.60
C LEU A 561 -67.23 117.72 -63.98
N VAL A 562 -66.60 117.84 -62.81
CA VAL A 562 -66.33 119.13 -62.15
C VAL A 562 -65.49 120.04 -63.04
N CYS A 563 -64.43 119.51 -63.67
CA CYS A 563 -63.58 120.28 -64.58
C CYS A 563 -64.30 120.72 -65.87
N SER A 564 -65.29 119.96 -66.34
CA SER A 564 -66.13 120.35 -67.48
C SER A 564 -67.09 121.50 -67.17
N GLN A 565 -67.58 121.61 -65.92
CA GLN A 565 -68.54 122.63 -65.50
C GLN A 565 -67.87 123.86 -64.87
N ASN A 566 -66.69 123.71 -64.26
CA ASN A 566 -65.93 124.80 -63.63
C ASN A 566 -64.42 124.61 -63.84
N PRO A 567 -63.86 125.06 -64.97
CA PRO A 567 -62.45 124.86 -65.32
C PRO A 567 -61.47 125.53 -64.33
N SER A 568 -61.93 126.50 -63.54
CA SER A 568 -61.14 127.22 -62.54
C SER A 568 -61.04 126.54 -61.17
N ALA A 569 -61.75 125.42 -60.95
CA ALA A 569 -61.73 124.68 -59.69
C ALA A 569 -60.33 124.13 -59.35
N GLU A 570 -59.97 124.12 -58.07
CA GLU A 570 -58.63 123.77 -57.59
C GLU A 570 -58.21 122.33 -57.93
N VAL A 571 -59.17 121.39 -57.94
CA VAL A 571 -58.97 119.97 -58.28
C VAL A 571 -58.61 119.73 -59.76
N CYS A 572 -58.83 120.73 -60.63
CA CYS A 572 -58.60 120.68 -62.07
C CYS A 572 -57.23 121.25 -62.48
N ARG A 573 -56.49 121.83 -61.53
CA ARG A 573 -55.14 122.29 -61.76
C ARG A 573 -54.23 121.07 -61.77
N ALA A 574 -53.49 120.86 -62.87
CA ALA A 574 -52.44 119.87 -62.88
C ALA A 574 -51.45 120.20 -61.75
N ARG A 575 -51.22 119.27 -60.83
CA ARG A 575 -50.06 119.35 -59.94
C ARG A 575 -48.83 119.19 -60.83
N ASN A 576 -48.09 120.27 -61.05
CA ASN A 576 -46.73 120.22 -61.60
C ASN A 576 -45.80 119.42 -60.70
#